data_AF-A0A6P5XIW1-F1
#
_entry.id   AF-A0A6P5XIW1-F1
#
_cell.length_a   1.000
_cell.length_b   1.000
_cell.length_c   1.000
_cell.angle_alpha   90.00
_cell.angle_beta   90.00
_cell.angle_gamma   90.00
#
_symmetry.space_group_name_H-M   'P 1'
#
loop_
_entity.id
_entity.type
_entity.pdbx_description
1 polymer ?
#
loop_
_entity_poly.entity_id
_entity_poly.type
_entity_poly.pdbx_seq_one_letter_code
_entity_poly.pdbx_strand_id
1 'polypeptide(L)'
;MIPWGGLTCCLSATALYLLGKSSGRDAELLKTVTRVNQLKELAQLLDLESKVLPLIVTISGRVGSETPISCEHSGLRGVIVEETDDGTGRAYVVGARGAAGFALTVGSEVFEESGRSIVRGTLDYLQGLKLLGVKRIERVLPTGSSLTVVGEAVKDDIGTIRIQKPHKGPFYVSPKSIDQLISNLGKWARWYKYTSFGLTIFGVFLITKHAIHYVQERRRRRELQRRVLAAAAKRSGPDNEDPTWKAENGSEAKRDMPDLCVICLEQEYNAVFIQCGHMCCCTTCSSHLTNCPLCRRRIEQVVKVFRH
;
A
#
# COMPACT_ATOMS: atom_id res chain seq x y z
N MET A 1 -9.09 19.83 -6.56
CA MET A 1 -7.99 18.89 -6.26
C MET A 1 -8.55 17.48 -6.20
N ILE A 2 -7.96 16.56 -6.98
CA ILE A 2 -8.39 15.15 -7.09
C ILE A 2 -8.16 14.45 -5.73
N PRO A 3 -9.01 13.50 -5.29
CA PRO A 3 -8.78 12.76 -4.05
C PRO A 3 -7.73 11.67 -4.30
N TRP A 4 -6.45 12.06 -4.26
CA TRP A 4 -5.32 11.12 -4.45
C TRP A 4 -5.39 9.94 -3.46
N GLY A 5 -5.85 10.17 -2.22
CA GLY A 5 -5.99 9.11 -1.21
C GLY A 5 -7.06 8.05 -1.52
N GLY A 6 -8.16 8.42 -2.19
CA GLY A 6 -9.18 7.44 -2.60
C GLY A 6 -8.70 6.58 -3.76
N LEU A 7 -8.01 7.19 -4.73
CA LEU A 7 -7.47 6.49 -5.89
C LEU A 7 -6.37 5.49 -5.51
N THR A 8 -5.47 5.88 -4.60
CA THR A 8 -4.38 4.99 -4.16
C THR A 8 -4.90 3.78 -3.39
N CYS A 9 -5.93 3.94 -2.54
CA CYS A 9 -6.59 2.82 -1.86
C CYS A 9 -7.26 1.84 -2.84
N CYS A 10 -7.90 2.34 -3.91
CA CYS A 10 -8.49 1.46 -4.92
C CYS A 10 -7.42 0.71 -5.72
N LEU A 11 -6.32 1.37 -6.09
CA LEU A 11 -5.22 0.73 -6.81
C LEU A 11 -4.51 -0.34 -5.96
N SER A 12 -4.28 -0.06 -4.68
CA SER A 12 -3.70 -1.04 -3.75
C SER A 12 -4.64 -2.22 -3.51
N ALA A 13 -5.96 -1.98 -3.45
CA ALA A 13 -6.95 -3.06 -3.38
C ALA A 13 -6.90 -3.98 -4.60
N THR A 14 -6.75 -3.43 -5.81
CA THR A 14 -6.59 -4.23 -7.03
C THR A 14 -5.30 -5.04 -7.01
N ALA A 15 -4.18 -4.45 -6.61
CA ALA A 15 -2.90 -5.15 -6.50
C ALA A 15 -2.98 -6.32 -5.50
N LEU A 16 -3.57 -6.09 -4.33
CA LEU A 16 -3.77 -7.13 -3.31
C LEU A 16 -4.72 -8.24 -3.78
N TYR A 17 -5.77 -7.90 -4.54
CA TYR A 17 -6.66 -8.90 -5.14
C TYR A 17 -5.90 -9.81 -6.11
N LEU A 18 -5.06 -9.24 -6.96
CA LEU A 18 -4.26 -9.99 -7.93
C LEU A 18 -3.25 -10.91 -7.22
N LEU A 19 -2.60 -10.43 -6.17
CA LEU A 19 -1.72 -11.24 -5.31
C LEU A 19 -2.49 -12.37 -4.62
N GLY A 20 -3.68 -12.09 -4.08
CA GLY A 20 -4.55 -13.12 -3.51
C GLY A 20 -4.96 -14.19 -4.53
N LYS A 21 -5.21 -13.79 -5.78
CA LYS A 21 -5.54 -14.69 -6.88
C LYS A 21 -4.33 -15.51 -7.34
N SER A 22 -3.12 -14.96 -7.38
CA SER A 22 -1.91 -15.74 -7.69
C SER A 22 -1.62 -16.74 -6.58
N SER A 23 -1.61 -16.33 -5.31
CA SER A 23 -1.38 -17.26 -4.18
C SER A 23 -2.43 -18.38 -4.11
N GLY A 24 -3.68 -18.09 -4.47
CA GLY A 24 -4.73 -19.11 -4.57
C GLY A 24 -4.48 -20.10 -5.71
N ARG A 25 -4.04 -19.63 -6.89
CA ARG A 25 -3.66 -20.50 -8.02
C ARG A 25 -2.46 -21.38 -7.67
N ASP A 26 -1.45 -20.83 -7.02
CA ASP A 26 -0.27 -21.58 -6.60
C ASP A 26 -0.65 -22.70 -5.61
N ALA A 27 -1.55 -22.42 -4.67
CA ALA A 27 -2.06 -23.43 -3.74
C ALA A 27 -2.80 -24.58 -4.46
N GLU A 28 -3.61 -24.29 -5.47
CA GLU A 28 -4.30 -25.32 -6.26
C GLU A 28 -3.33 -26.11 -7.14
N LEU A 29 -2.35 -25.45 -7.78
CA LEU A 29 -1.30 -26.13 -8.54
C LEU A 29 -0.56 -27.14 -7.66
N LEU A 30 -0.17 -26.74 -6.44
CA LEU A 30 0.49 -27.63 -5.49
C LEU A 30 -0.37 -28.81 -5.03
N LYS A 31 -1.71 -28.70 -5.06
CA LYS A 31 -2.60 -29.83 -4.78
C LYS A 31 -2.66 -30.82 -5.94
N THR A 32 -2.55 -30.33 -7.18
CA THR A 32 -2.60 -31.17 -8.39
C THR A 32 -1.30 -31.91 -8.67
N VAL A 33 -0.17 -31.47 -8.09
CA VAL A 33 1.13 -32.12 -8.29
C VAL A 33 1.14 -33.51 -7.64
N THR A 34 1.66 -34.49 -8.37
CA THR A 34 1.82 -35.87 -7.89
C THR A 34 2.73 -35.90 -6.67
N ARG A 35 2.21 -36.40 -5.56
CA ARG A 35 2.98 -36.59 -4.33
C ARG A 35 3.62 -37.97 -4.37
N VAL A 36 4.93 -38.00 -4.26
CA VAL A 36 5.67 -39.26 -4.22
C VAL A 36 6.30 -39.39 -2.84
N ASN A 37 5.86 -40.42 -2.12
CA ASN A 37 6.36 -40.69 -0.78
C ASN A 37 7.62 -41.56 -0.83
N GLN A 38 7.68 -42.49 -1.80
CA GLN A 38 8.83 -43.38 -1.99
C GLN A 38 9.56 -43.14 -3.32
N LEU A 39 10.87 -42.98 -3.26
CA LEU A 39 11.74 -42.81 -4.44
C LEU A 39 11.70 -44.03 -5.38
N LYS A 40 11.36 -45.23 -4.87
CA LYS A 40 11.13 -46.42 -5.69
C LYS A 40 9.93 -46.24 -6.63
N GLU A 41 8.83 -45.66 -6.12
CA GLU A 41 7.65 -45.34 -6.93
C GLU A 41 7.99 -44.29 -7.99
N LEU A 42 8.80 -43.29 -7.62
CA LEU A 42 9.26 -42.27 -8.56
C LEU A 42 10.06 -42.89 -9.72
N ALA A 43 10.97 -43.82 -9.41
CA ALA A 43 11.76 -44.50 -10.43
C ALA A 43 10.87 -45.30 -11.41
N GLN A 44 9.87 -46.00 -10.89
CA GLN A 44 8.91 -46.75 -11.70
C GLN A 44 8.05 -45.83 -12.59
N LEU A 45 7.57 -44.71 -12.05
CA LEU A 45 6.80 -43.72 -12.82
C LEU A 45 7.64 -43.12 -13.95
N LEU A 46 8.89 -42.77 -13.67
CA LEU A 46 9.80 -42.24 -14.69
C LEU A 46 10.12 -43.27 -15.77
N ASP A 47 10.21 -44.55 -15.43
CA ASP A 47 10.44 -45.63 -16.41
C ASP A 47 9.22 -45.85 -17.32
N LEU A 48 7.99 -45.74 -16.78
CA LEU A 48 6.75 -45.85 -17.55
C LEU A 48 6.46 -44.62 -18.44
N GLU A 49 6.68 -43.42 -17.93
CA GLU A 49 6.29 -42.16 -18.59
C GLU A 49 7.39 -41.56 -19.49
N SER A 50 8.51 -42.27 -19.65
CA SER A 50 9.81 -41.82 -20.20
C SER A 50 9.85 -41.18 -21.60
N LYS A 51 8.71 -40.88 -22.27
CA LYS A 51 8.75 -40.33 -23.64
C LYS A 51 7.80 -39.19 -23.99
N VAL A 52 6.85 -38.77 -23.14
CA VAL A 52 5.76 -37.90 -23.64
C VAL A 52 5.58 -36.57 -22.89
N LEU A 53 5.83 -36.45 -21.59
CA LEU A 53 5.63 -35.20 -20.84
C LEU A 53 6.59 -35.03 -19.64
N PRO A 54 6.96 -33.78 -19.29
CA PRO A 54 7.74 -33.49 -18.09
C PRO A 54 6.91 -33.80 -16.83
N LEU A 55 7.34 -34.78 -16.05
CA LEU A 55 6.66 -35.20 -14.82
C LEU A 55 7.01 -34.26 -13.67
N ILE A 56 6.05 -33.44 -13.24
CA ILE A 56 6.20 -32.58 -12.06
C ILE A 56 5.78 -33.37 -10.82
N VAL A 57 6.70 -33.49 -9.86
CA VAL A 57 6.47 -34.23 -8.62
C VAL A 57 6.77 -33.38 -7.39
N THR A 58 6.17 -33.77 -6.28
CA THR A 58 6.56 -33.34 -4.95
C THR A 58 7.26 -34.50 -4.24
N ILE A 59 8.50 -34.29 -3.83
CA ILE A 59 9.23 -35.22 -2.95
C ILE A 59 9.55 -34.55 -1.63
N SER A 60 9.59 -35.35 -0.57
CA SER A 60 10.03 -34.94 0.76
C SER A 60 11.10 -35.91 1.25
N GLY A 61 12.14 -35.39 1.90
CA GLY A 61 13.19 -36.25 2.46
C GLY A 61 14.17 -35.47 3.33
N ARG A 62 15.28 -36.12 3.69
CA ARG A 62 16.36 -35.48 4.47
C ARG A 62 17.56 -35.18 3.59
N VAL A 63 18.29 -34.13 3.90
CA VAL A 63 19.52 -33.79 3.17
C VAL A 63 20.62 -34.78 3.53
N GLY A 64 21.16 -35.48 2.53
CA GLY A 64 22.21 -36.49 2.72
C GLY A 64 23.62 -36.03 2.38
N SER A 65 23.81 -34.79 1.95
CA SER A 65 25.13 -34.26 1.61
C SER A 65 25.24 -32.78 1.97
N GLU A 66 26.37 -32.41 2.57
CA GLU A 66 26.77 -31.02 2.79
C GLU A 66 27.45 -30.40 1.55
N THR A 67 27.30 -31.03 0.37
CA THR A 67 27.95 -30.57 -0.87
C THR A 67 27.75 -29.07 -1.04
N PRO A 68 28.85 -28.29 -1.12
CA PRO A 68 28.75 -26.85 -1.09
C PRO A 68 27.93 -26.32 -2.27
N ILE A 69 27.10 -25.31 -2.01
CA ILE A 69 26.39 -24.56 -3.05
C ILE A 69 27.47 -23.80 -3.83
N SER A 70 28.05 -24.43 -4.86
CA SER A 70 29.14 -23.84 -5.64
C SER A 70 28.66 -22.52 -6.25
N CYS A 71 29.24 -21.43 -5.75
CA CYS A 71 28.75 -20.09 -5.94
C CYS A 71 29.64 -19.36 -6.95
N GLU A 72 29.57 -19.79 -8.21
CA GLU A 72 29.90 -18.91 -9.33
C GLU A 72 28.63 -18.59 -10.12
N HIS A 73 27.88 -19.58 -10.58
CA HIS A 73 26.60 -19.36 -11.28
C HIS A 73 25.56 -20.49 -11.07
N SER A 74 25.85 -21.49 -10.23
CA SER A 74 24.97 -22.66 -9.99
C SER A 74 24.11 -22.50 -8.73
N GLY A 75 22.81 -22.78 -8.85
CA GLY A 75 21.91 -22.82 -7.69
C GLY A 75 22.21 -23.98 -6.74
N LEU A 76 21.47 -24.04 -5.63
CA LEU A 76 21.44 -25.17 -4.67
C LEU A 76 21.48 -26.52 -5.41
N ARG A 77 22.55 -27.29 -5.17
CA ARG A 77 22.71 -28.69 -5.58
C ARG A 77 22.66 -29.54 -4.31
N GLY A 78 21.51 -30.11 -3.99
CA GLY A 78 21.28 -30.85 -2.75
C GLY A 78 21.00 -32.32 -3.01
N VAL A 79 21.55 -33.21 -2.19
CA VAL A 79 21.20 -34.63 -2.22
C VAL A 79 20.10 -34.88 -1.19
N ILE A 80 18.96 -35.38 -1.62
CA ILE A 80 17.89 -35.85 -0.75
C ILE A 80 18.04 -37.36 -0.60
N VAL A 81 17.96 -37.82 0.65
CA VAL A 81 17.97 -39.22 1.05
C VAL A 81 16.63 -39.54 1.68
N GLU A 82 16.04 -40.62 1.23
CA GLU A 82 14.89 -41.26 1.86
C GLU A 82 15.37 -42.49 2.62
N GLU A 83 14.95 -42.59 3.88
CA GLU A 83 15.29 -43.71 4.76
C GLU A 83 14.28 -44.85 4.47
N THR A 84 14.62 -45.70 3.50
CA THR A 84 13.90 -46.94 3.19
C THR A 84 14.56 -48.13 3.87
N ASP A 85 13.84 -49.24 4.09
CA ASP A 85 14.39 -50.49 4.68
C ASP A 85 15.64 -51.05 3.95
N ASP A 86 15.85 -50.66 2.69
CA ASP A 86 17.02 -51.06 1.86
C ASP A 86 18.13 -49.98 1.80
N GLY A 87 17.99 -48.87 2.53
CA GLY A 87 19.05 -47.91 2.81
C GLY A 87 19.59 -47.00 1.69
N THR A 88 18.99 -46.86 0.50
CA THR A 88 19.68 -46.08 -0.59
C THR A 88 18.81 -45.34 -1.63
N GLY A 89 17.62 -44.85 -1.29
CA GLY A 89 16.93 -43.90 -2.17
C GLY A 89 17.64 -42.54 -2.19
N ARG A 90 18.22 -42.12 -3.34
CA ARG A 90 18.87 -40.81 -3.51
C ARG A 90 18.29 -40.02 -4.69
N ALA A 91 17.98 -38.75 -4.47
CA ALA A 91 17.59 -37.81 -5.50
C ALA A 91 18.40 -36.51 -5.42
N TYR A 92 18.74 -35.93 -6.57
CA TYR A 92 19.55 -34.71 -6.66
C TYR A 92 18.70 -33.52 -7.07
N VAL A 93 18.67 -32.47 -6.26
CA VAL A 93 17.96 -31.23 -6.57
C VAL A 93 18.91 -30.26 -7.25
N VAL A 94 18.50 -29.63 -8.35
CA VAL A 94 19.31 -28.70 -9.14
C VAL A 94 18.59 -27.38 -9.32
N GLY A 95 19.30 -26.27 -9.12
CA GLY A 95 18.83 -24.94 -9.53
C GLY A 95 17.98 -24.19 -8.51
N ALA A 96 18.11 -24.49 -7.21
CA ALA A 96 17.27 -23.88 -6.18
C ALA A 96 17.77 -22.55 -5.59
N ARG A 97 18.32 -21.66 -6.44
CA ARG A 97 18.93 -20.38 -6.03
C ARG A 97 17.98 -19.43 -5.26
N GLY A 98 16.66 -19.58 -5.43
CA GLY A 98 15.64 -18.75 -4.77
C GLY A 98 14.98 -19.39 -3.54
N ALA A 99 15.51 -20.51 -3.04
CA ALA A 99 14.92 -21.22 -1.90
C ALA A 99 15.09 -20.40 -0.61
N ALA A 100 13.98 -20.04 0.04
CA ALA A 100 13.97 -19.20 1.23
C ALA A 100 13.53 -20.01 2.47
N GLY A 101 14.01 -19.60 3.65
CA GLY A 101 13.61 -20.20 4.93
C GLY A 101 14.53 -21.30 5.47
N PHE A 102 15.69 -21.53 4.85
CA PHE A 102 16.71 -22.44 5.36
C PHE A 102 17.70 -21.73 6.28
N ALA A 103 18.03 -22.36 7.40
CA ALA A 103 19.20 -21.99 8.20
C ALA A 103 20.45 -22.59 7.52
N LEU A 104 21.04 -21.81 6.61
CA LEU A 104 22.25 -22.23 5.92
C LEU A 104 23.47 -21.93 6.78
N THR A 105 24.34 -22.91 6.97
CA THR A 105 25.64 -22.73 7.61
C THR A 105 26.65 -22.20 6.60
N VAL A 106 27.66 -21.45 7.05
CA VAL A 106 28.75 -20.99 6.18
C VAL A 106 29.70 -22.16 5.95
N GLY A 107 29.77 -22.65 4.71
CA GLY A 107 30.65 -23.76 4.34
C GLY A 107 32.04 -23.31 3.92
N SER A 108 32.17 -22.12 3.32
CA SER A 108 33.46 -21.51 3.00
C SER A 108 33.33 -19.98 2.89
N GLU A 109 34.37 -19.26 3.31
CA GLU A 109 34.51 -17.82 3.06
C GLU A 109 35.75 -17.59 2.20
N VAL A 110 35.56 -17.19 0.95
CA VAL A 110 36.67 -16.86 0.05
C VAL A 110 36.63 -15.35 -0.17
N PHE A 111 37.67 -14.66 0.32
CA PHE A 111 37.87 -13.25 0.03
C PHE A 111 38.63 -13.14 -1.29
N GLU A 112 37.93 -12.68 -2.33
CA GLU A 112 38.53 -12.41 -3.63
C GLU A 112 38.94 -10.94 -3.62
N GLU A 113 40.22 -10.66 -3.36
CA GLU A 113 40.77 -9.32 -3.55
C GLU A 113 40.48 -8.87 -4.97
N SER A 114 40.12 -7.59 -5.14
CA SER A 114 39.84 -7.06 -6.48
C SER A 114 41.17 -6.99 -7.26
N GLY A 115 41.53 -8.12 -7.86
CA GLY A 115 42.64 -8.21 -8.80
C GLY A 115 42.41 -7.19 -9.90
N ARG A 116 43.46 -6.46 -10.26
CA ARG A 116 43.52 -5.35 -11.23
C ARG A 116 42.81 -5.71 -12.55
N SER A 117 41.48 -5.65 -12.58
CA SER A 117 40.69 -5.79 -13.79
C SER A 117 40.62 -4.41 -14.43
N ILE A 118 41.40 -4.26 -15.49
CA ILE A 118 41.79 -3.05 -16.22
C ILE A 118 40.60 -2.21 -16.77
N VAL A 119 39.35 -2.60 -16.52
CA VAL A 119 38.16 -2.02 -17.17
C VAL A 119 37.24 -1.22 -16.23
N ARG A 120 37.52 -1.14 -14.93
CA ARG A 120 36.69 -0.35 -13.98
C ARG A 120 37.36 0.90 -13.38
N GLY A 121 38.58 1.21 -13.83
CA GLY A 121 39.47 2.19 -13.21
C GLY A 121 39.08 3.67 -13.29
N THR A 122 37.95 4.05 -13.90
CA THR A 122 37.62 5.47 -14.10
C THR A 122 36.42 5.98 -13.31
N LEU A 123 35.66 5.13 -12.60
CA LEU A 123 34.51 5.59 -11.81
C LEU A 123 34.77 5.71 -10.30
N ASP A 124 35.77 5.01 -9.77
CA ASP A 124 35.96 4.88 -8.31
C ASP A 124 36.62 6.10 -7.64
N TYR A 125 37.27 6.99 -8.41
CA TYR A 125 37.89 8.19 -7.83
C TYR A 125 36.89 9.30 -7.49
N LEU A 126 35.68 9.29 -8.07
CA LEU A 126 34.70 10.36 -7.88
C LEU A 126 33.86 10.21 -6.60
N GLN A 127 33.98 9.11 -5.85
CA GLN A 127 33.16 8.86 -4.65
C GLN A 127 33.95 8.50 -3.37
N GLY A 128 35.28 8.50 -3.40
CA GLY A 128 36.10 8.26 -2.18
C GLY A 128 35.94 6.85 -1.57
N LEU A 129 35.35 5.90 -2.30
CA LEU A 129 35.12 4.53 -1.86
C LEU A 129 36.05 3.59 -2.62
N LYS A 130 37.08 3.06 -1.95
CA LYS A 130 37.98 2.04 -2.50
C LYS A 130 37.37 0.65 -2.27
N LEU A 131 36.99 -0.05 -3.32
CA LEU A 131 36.45 -1.41 -3.25
C LEU A 131 37.62 -2.41 -3.09
N LEU A 132 37.80 -2.97 -1.88
CA LEU A 132 38.97 -3.79 -1.53
C LEU A 132 38.90 -5.24 -2.07
N GLY A 133 37.70 -5.72 -2.38
CA GLY A 133 37.48 -7.10 -2.83
C GLY A 133 36.03 -7.50 -2.67
N VAL A 134 35.69 -8.67 -3.19
CA VAL A 134 34.37 -9.29 -3.03
C VAL A 134 34.53 -10.46 -2.06
N LYS A 135 33.87 -10.37 -0.90
CA LYS A 135 33.77 -11.52 0.03
C LYS A 135 32.70 -12.47 -0.51
N ARG A 136 33.11 -13.61 -1.08
CA ARG A 136 32.19 -14.70 -1.43
C ARG A 136 32.00 -15.60 -0.22
N ILE A 137 30.74 -15.76 0.21
CA ILE A 137 30.36 -16.65 1.30
C ILE A 137 29.55 -17.78 0.68
N GLU A 138 30.09 -18.99 0.70
CA GLU A 138 29.33 -20.18 0.32
C GLU A 138 28.55 -20.68 1.53
N ARG A 139 27.27 -20.88 1.32
CA ARG A 139 26.34 -21.35 2.33
C ARG A 139 25.96 -22.79 2.00
N VAL A 140 25.77 -23.64 3.00
CA VAL A 140 25.42 -25.06 2.81
C VAL A 140 24.24 -25.43 3.68
N LEU A 141 23.46 -26.41 3.22
CA LEU A 141 22.33 -26.93 3.96
C LEU A 141 22.82 -28.11 4.81
N PRO A 142 22.67 -28.10 6.14
CA PRO A 142 23.22 -29.14 6.99
C PRO A 142 22.53 -30.49 6.73
N THR A 143 23.30 -31.57 6.80
CA THR A 143 22.78 -32.94 6.67
C THR A 143 21.72 -33.24 7.72
N GLY A 144 20.72 -34.05 7.35
CA GLY A 144 19.59 -34.41 8.21
C GLY A 144 18.44 -33.40 8.21
N SER A 145 18.63 -32.20 7.65
CA SER A 145 17.57 -31.21 7.48
C SER A 145 16.42 -31.75 6.63
N SER A 146 15.19 -31.50 7.03
CA SER A 146 14.01 -31.84 6.22
C SER A 146 13.92 -30.92 5.01
N LEU A 147 13.67 -31.50 3.83
CA LEU A 147 13.61 -30.79 2.57
C LEU A 147 12.41 -31.29 1.75
N THR A 148 11.52 -30.38 1.39
CA THR A 148 10.43 -30.62 0.43
C THR A 148 10.75 -29.89 -0.87
N VAL A 149 10.65 -30.62 -1.98
CA VAL A 149 10.93 -30.08 -3.30
C VAL A 149 9.77 -30.38 -4.25
N VAL A 150 9.35 -29.33 -4.96
CA VAL A 150 8.39 -29.40 -6.07
C VAL A 150 9.13 -29.02 -7.32
N GLY A 151 9.20 -29.92 -8.29
CA GLY A 151 9.91 -29.70 -9.55
C GLY A 151 9.73 -30.83 -10.54
N GLU A 152 10.40 -30.71 -11.67
CA GLU A 152 10.39 -31.72 -12.73
C GLU A 152 11.38 -32.82 -12.37
N ALA A 153 10.91 -34.07 -12.32
CA ALA A 153 11.75 -35.24 -12.13
C ALA A 153 12.27 -35.75 -13.47
N VAL A 154 13.58 -35.96 -13.54
CA VAL A 154 14.29 -36.48 -14.70
C VAL A 154 15.21 -37.60 -14.23
N LYS A 155 15.28 -38.69 -14.99
CA LYS A 155 16.22 -39.78 -14.77
C LYS A 155 17.35 -39.67 -15.78
N ASP A 156 18.58 -39.55 -15.31
CA ASP A 156 19.77 -39.56 -16.18
C ASP A 156 20.01 -40.98 -16.72
N ASP A 157 20.81 -41.13 -17.78
CA ASP A 157 21.15 -42.42 -18.42
C ASP A 157 21.79 -43.44 -17.45
N ILE A 158 22.38 -42.94 -16.37
CA ILE A 158 23.03 -43.71 -15.29
C ILE A 158 21.99 -44.21 -14.25
N GLY A 159 20.70 -43.90 -14.43
CA GLY A 159 19.62 -44.26 -13.51
C GLY A 159 19.51 -43.35 -12.29
N THR A 160 20.21 -42.21 -12.29
CA THR A 160 20.18 -41.25 -11.19
C THR A 160 18.98 -40.30 -11.33
N ILE A 161 18.20 -40.14 -10.25
CA ILE A 161 17.04 -39.24 -10.23
C ILE A 161 17.49 -37.82 -9.91
N ARG A 162 17.07 -36.88 -10.76
CA ARG A 162 17.32 -35.45 -10.62
C ARG A 162 16.02 -34.67 -10.63
N ILE A 163 15.92 -33.66 -9.78
CA ILE A 163 14.81 -32.71 -9.77
C ILE A 163 15.34 -31.35 -10.18
N GLN A 164 14.77 -30.84 -11.27
CA GLN A 164 15.17 -29.57 -11.85
C GLN A 164 14.00 -28.61 -11.93
N LYS A 165 14.32 -27.35 -12.22
CA LYS A 165 13.32 -26.32 -12.46
C LYS A 165 12.58 -26.63 -13.78
N PRO A 166 11.25 -26.82 -13.76
CA PRO A 166 10.48 -27.05 -14.98
C PRO A 166 10.51 -25.85 -15.92
N HIS A 167 10.43 -26.12 -17.23
CA HIS A 167 10.24 -25.08 -18.25
C HIS A 167 8.91 -24.33 -18.06
N LYS A 168 7.87 -25.06 -17.65
CA LYS A 168 6.56 -24.53 -17.28
C LYS A 168 6.09 -25.20 -16.01
N GLY A 169 5.92 -24.43 -14.94
CA GLY A 169 5.37 -24.93 -13.69
C GLY A 169 6.00 -24.32 -12.45
N PRO A 170 5.44 -24.62 -11.28
CA PRO A 170 6.00 -24.20 -10.01
C PRO A 170 7.31 -24.91 -9.71
N PHE A 171 8.27 -24.18 -9.15
CA PHE A 171 9.47 -24.74 -8.56
C PHE A 171 9.62 -24.22 -7.13
N TYR A 172 9.51 -25.11 -6.16
CA TYR A 172 9.58 -24.74 -4.75
C TYR A 172 10.56 -25.65 -4.02
N VAL A 173 11.38 -25.04 -3.17
CA VAL A 173 12.29 -25.72 -2.27
C VAL A 173 12.11 -25.08 -0.92
N SER A 174 11.64 -25.86 0.06
CA SER A 174 11.26 -25.36 1.38
C SER A 174 11.53 -26.43 2.45
N PRO A 175 11.92 -26.03 3.67
CA PRO A 175 12.06 -26.97 4.78
C PRO A 175 10.71 -27.42 5.35
N LYS A 176 9.62 -26.74 4.97
CA LYS A 176 8.25 -27.04 5.42
C LYS A 176 7.62 -28.15 4.58
N SER A 177 6.68 -28.88 5.16
CA SER A 177 5.89 -29.88 4.43
C SER A 177 5.00 -29.22 3.36
N ILE A 178 4.64 -30.01 2.35
CA ILE A 178 3.76 -29.56 1.26
C ILE A 178 2.39 -29.09 1.78
N ASP A 179 1.83 -29.77 2.78
CA ASP A 179 0.54 -29.40 3.36
C ASP A 179 0.61 -28.08 4.12
N GLN A 180 1.71 -27.82 4.83
CA GLN A 180 1.95 -26.52 5.45
C GLN A 180 2.11 -25.42 4.40
N LEU A 181 2.76 -25.71 3.26
CA LEU A 181 2.91 -24.75 2.18
C LEU A 181 1.55 -24.39 1.55
N ILE A 182 0.75 -25.40 1.21
CA ILE A 182 -0.61 -25.23 0.67
C ILE A 182 -1.51 -24.47 1.66
N SER A 183 -1.49 -24.86 2.94
CA SER A 183 -2.28 -24.21 3.98
C SER A 183 -1.89 -22.74 4.16
N ASN A 184 -0.59 -22.43 4.15
CA ASN A 184 -0.10 -21.06 4.24
C ASN A 184 -0.52 -20.24 3.02
N LEU A 185 -0.32 -20.73 1.80
CA LEU A 185 -0.75 -20.06 0.58
C LEU A 185 -2.26 -19.80 0.58
N GLY A 186 -3.07 -20.77 1.03
CA GLY A 186 -4.51 -20.62 1.20
C GLY A 186 -4.92 -19.58 2.26
N LYS A 187 -4.17 -19.46 3.37
CA LYS A 187 -4.36 -18.41 4.38
C LYS A 187 -4.03 -17.03 3.80
N TRP A 188 -2.88 -16.89 3.13
CA TRP A 188 -2.48 -15.65 2.47
C TRP A 188 -3.48 -15.24 1.39
N ALA A 189 -3.95 -16.17 0.56
CA ALA A 189 -4.96 -15.90 -0.45
C ALA A 189 -6.27 -15.38 0.16
N ARG A 190 -6.74 -15.96 1.27
CA ARG A 190 -7.92 -15.47 2.00
C ARG A 190 -7.67 -14.09 2.60
N TRP A 191 -6.53 -13.89 3.26
CA TRP A 191 -6.14 -12.60 3.84
C TRP A 191 -6.12 -11.50 2.77
N TYR A 192 -5.48 -11.76 1.62
CA TYR A 192 -5.41 -10.81 0.51
C TYR A 192 -6.79 -10.46 -0.07
N LYS A 193 -7.70 -11.44 -0.15
CA LYS A 193 -9.10 -11.18 -0.57
C LYS A 193 -9.82 -10.26 0.42
N TYR A 194 -9.73 -10.53 1.72
CA TYR A 194 -10.40 -9.72 2.75
C TYR A 194 -9.82 -8.31 2.85
N THR A 195 -8.49 -8.18 2.81
CA THR A 195 -7.81 -6.87 2.82
C THR A 195 -8.12 -6.05 1.57
N SER A 196 -8.18 -6.69 0.40
CA SER A 196 -8.63 -6.04 -0.84
C SER A 196 -10.05 -5.48 -0.69
N PHE A 197 -10.99 -6.29 -0.18
CA PHE A 197 -12.37 -5.86 0.04
C PHE A 197 -12.49 -4.71 1.06
N GLY A 198 -11.70 -4.75 2.13
CA GLY A 198 -11.65 -3.64 3.09
C GLY A 198 -11.17 -2.33 2.46
N LEU A 199 -10.12 -2.39 1.63
CA LEU A 199 -9.56 -1.21 0.96
C LEU A 199 -10.47 -0.66 -0.13
N THR A 200 -11.25 -1.49 -0.83
CA THR A 200 -12.25 -0.99 -1.79
C THR A 200 -13.37 -0.23 -1.09
N ILE A 201 -13.92 -0.77 0.01
CA ILE A 201 -14.95 -0.08 0.80
C ILE A 201 -14.42 1.26 1.32
N PHE A 202 -13.22 1.26 1.88
CA PHE A 202 -12.60 2.46 2.42
C PHE A 202 -12.30 3.51 1.32
N GLY A 203 -11.78 3.06 0.16
CA GLY A 203 -11.54 3.93 -0.99
C GLY A 203 -12.82 4.58 -1.51
N VAL A 204 -13.90 3.81 -1.66
CA VAL A 204 -15.22 4.32 -2.08
C VAL A 204 -15.78 5.31 -1.06
N PHE A 205 -15.62 5.05 0.24
CA PHE A 205 -16.04 5.98 1.29
C PHE A 205 -15.31 7.33 1.18
N LEU A 206 -13.98 7.33 1.00
CA LEU A 206 -13.21 8.56 0.83
C LEU A 206 -13.62 9.36 -0.41
N ILE A 207 -13.84 8.67 -1.54
CA ILE A 207 -14.30 9.30 -2.79
C ILE A 207 -15.69 9.91 -2.59
N THR A 208 -16.61 9.18 -1.94
CA THR A 208 -17.97 9.64 -1.67
C THR A 208 -17.97 10.84 -0.72
N LYS A 209 -17.19 10.80 0.36
CA LYS A 209 -17.04 11.92 1.30
C LYS A 209 -16.51 13.16 0.58
N HIS A 210 -15.48 13.00 -0.26
CA HIS A 210 -14.92 14.11 -1.04
C HIS A 210 -15.92 14.66 -2.06
N ALA A 211 -16.68 13.79 -2.72
CA ALA A 211 -17.73 14.18 -3.65
C ALA A 211 -18.86 14.94 -2.97
N ILE A 212 -19.31 14.50 -1.78
CA ILE A 212 -20.33 15.19 -0.99
C ILE A 212 -19.84 16.59 -0.60
N HIS A 213 -18.63 16.70 -0.04
CA HIS A 213 -18.07 17.99 0.34
C HIS A 213 -17.93 18.92 -0.88
N TYR A 214 -17.44 18.39 -2.00
CA TYR A 214 -17.33 19.13 -3.25
C TYR A 214 -18.68 19.60 -3.80
N VAL A 215 -19.71 18.74 -3.77
CA VAL A 215 -21.07 19.08 -4.21
C VAL A 215 -21.72 20.10 -3.28
N GLN A 216 -21.57 19.94 -1.97
CA GLN A 216 -22.10 20.89 -0.98
C GLN A 216 -21.49 22.28 -1.17
N GLU A 217 -20.16 22.36 -1.32
CA GLU A 217 -19.46 23.63 -1.59
C GLU A 217 -19.92 24.26 -2.90
N ARG A 218 -20.08 23.45 -3.95
CA ARG A 218 -20.58 23.94 -5.25
C ARG A 218 -22.05 24.36 -5.20
N ARG A 219 -22.89 23.69 -4.42
CA ARG A 219 -24.30 24.07 -4.18
C ARG A 219 -24.38 25.42 -3.46
N ARG A 220 -23.61 25.62 -2.38
CA ARG A 220 -23.53 26.90 -1.66
C ARG A 220 -23.13 28.06 -2.57
N ARG A 221 -22.12 27.88 -3.43
CA ARG A 221 -21.70 28.90 -4.40
C ARG A 221 -22.79 29.24 -5.42
N ARG A 222 -23.52 28.23 -5.93
CA ARG A 222 -24.65 28.44 -6.86
C ARG A 222 -25.82 29.15 -6.18
N GLU A 223 -26.15 28.79 -4.95
CA GLU A 223 -27.19 29.46 -4.17
C GLU A 223 -26.84 30.92 -3.91
N LEU A 224 -25.59 31.21 -3.53
CA LEU A 224 -25.12 32.58 -3.33
C LEU A 224 -25.18 33.39 -4.63
N GLN A 225 -24.70 32.85 -5.76
CA GLN A 225 -24.78 33.52 -7.06
C GLN A 225 -26.23 33.81 -7.48
N ARG A 226 -27.16 32.84 -7.29
CA ARG A 226 -28.58 33.07 -7.57
C ARG A 226 -29.17 34.18 -6.70
N ARG A 227 -28.84 34.21 -5.40
CA ARG A 227 -29.28 35.28 -4.49
C ARG A 227 -28.75 36.64 -4.91
N VAL A 228 -27.48 36.73 -5.32
CA VAL A 228 -26.87 37.97 -5.82
C VAL A 228 -27.54 38.44 -7.12
N LEU A 229 -27.77 37.54 -8.08
CA LEU A 229 -28.44 37.89 -9.34
C LEU A 229 -29.89 38.34 -9.12
N ALA A 230 -30.65 37.67 -8.25
CA ALA A 230 -32.01 38.09 -7.90
C ALA A 230 -32.04 39.46 -7.20
N ALA A 231 -31.07 39.73 -6.33
CA ALA A 231 -30.93 41.04 -5.70
C ALA A 231 -30.53 42.14 -6.69
N ALA A 232 -29.67 41.84 -7.67
CA ALA A 232 -29.30 42.76 -8.74
C ALA A 232 -30.49 43.09 -9.66
N ALA A 233 -31.30 42.08 -10.03
CA ALA A 233 -32.48 42.27 -10.87
C ALA A 233 -33.57 43.16 -10.22
N LYS A 234 -33.71 43.09 -8.88
CA LYS A 234 -34.61 44.00 -8.15
C LYS A 234 -34.16 45.47 -8.17
N ARG A 235 -32.86 45.74 -8.33
CA ARG A 235 -32.31 47.10 -8.38
C ARG A 235 -32.42 47.75 -9.76
N SER A 236 -32.71 46.99 -10.82
CA SER A 236 -32.84 47.48 -12.19
C SER A 236 -34.29 47.60 -12.67
N GLY A 237 -35.28 47.50 -11.77
CA GLY A 237 -36.67 47.84 -12.10
C GLY A 237 -36.79 49.34 -12.36
N PRO A 238 -37.69 49.79 -13.26
CA PRO A 238 -37.84 51.20 -13.57
C PRO A 238 -38.31 51.96 -12.32
N ASP A 239 -37.56 52.99 -11.96
CA ASP A 239 -38.00 54.03 -11.03
C ASP A 239 -39.23 54.73 -11.64
N ASN A 240 -40.42 54.19 -11.37
CA ASN A 240 -41.68 54.92 -11.57
C ASN A 240 -41.89 55.79 -10.33
N GLU A 241 -41.39 57.02 -10.45
CA GLU A 241 -41.69 58.14 -9.57
C GLU A 241 -43.18 58.51 -9.71
N ASP A 242 -43.98 58.33 -8.65
CA ASP A 242 -45.29 58.96 -8.50
C ASP A 242 -45.31 59.73 -7.16
N PRO A 243 -45.31 61.08 -7.16
CA PRO A 243 -45.20 61.89 -5.95
C PRO A 243 -46.58 62.30 -5.46
N THR A 244 -47.40 61.36 -5.01
CA THR A 244 -48.64 61.72 -4.32
C THR A 244 -49.03 60.68 -3.26
N TRP A 245 -48.75 60.94 -1.97
CA TRP A 245 -49.76 60.79 -0.92
C TRP A 245 -49.36 61.44 0.40
N LYS A 246 -50.41 61.81 1.11
CA LYS A 246 -50.49 62.74 2.24
C LYS A 246 -49.94 62.17 3.55
N ALA A 247 -49.51 63.09 4.40
CA ALA A 247 -49.30 62.87 5.82
C ALA A 247 -50.60 62.45 6.51
N GLU A 248 -50.65 61.24 7.05
CA GLU A 248 -51.54 60.89 8.16
C GLU A 248 -50.78 59.98 9.14
N ASN A 249 -50.88 60.35 10.42
CA ASN A 249 -50.17 59.79 11.57
C ASN A 249 -50.53 58.32 11.85
N GLY A 250 -49.55 57.56 12.37
CA GLY A 250 -49.85 56.49 13.34
C GLY A 250 -49.02 55.22 13.24
N SER A 251 -48.10 55.07 14.20
CA SER A 251 -47.41 53.85 14.65
C SER A 251 -46.12 53.40 13.95
N GLU A 252 -45.20 52.98 14.80
CA GLU A 252 -43.76 52.88 14.63
C GLU A 252 -43.34 51.82 13.60
N ALA A 253 -42.75 52.25 12.49
CA ALA A 253 -41.88 51.41 11.68
C ALA A 253 -40.41 51.70 12.07
N LYS A 254 -40.04 51.32 13.30
CA LYS A 254 -38.63 51.18 13.66
C LYS A 254 -38.09 50.07 12.76
N ARG A 255 -37.24 50.45 11.79
CA ARG A 255 -36.55 49.48 10.93
C ARG A 255 -35.78 48.55 11.87
N ASP A 256 -36.24 47.31 12.02
CA ASP A 256 -35.58 46.26 12.79
C ASP A 256 -34.25 45.89 12.11
N MET A 257 -33.25 46.76 12.26
CA MET A 257 -31.86 46.37 12.18
C MET A 257 -31.53 45.82 13.57
N PRO A 258 -31.25 44.51 13.71
CA PRO A 258 -31.01 43.92 15.02
C PRO A 258 -29.82 44.61 15.67
N ASP A 259 -29.89 44.86 16.99
CA ASP A 259 -28.89 45.56 17.79
C ASP A 259 -27.59 44.73 17.99
N LEU A 260 -27.18 43.97 16.96
CA LEU A 260 -26.11 43.00 16.99
C LEU A 260 -24.76 43.59 16.56
N CYS A 261 -23.70 43.04 17.13
CA CYS A 261 -22.31 43.31 16.76
C CYS A 261 -22.07 42.98 15.28
N VAL A 262 -21.55 43.93 14.51
CA VAL A 262 -21.30 43.78 13.06
C VAL A 262 -20.19 42.77 12.72
N ILE A 263 -19.48 42.26 13.73
CA ILE A 263 -18.37 41.30 13.56
C ILE A 263 -18.83 39.89 13.82
N CYS A 264 -19.33 39.59 15.03
CA CYS A 264 -19.77 38.24 15.36
C CYS A 264 -21.21 37.97 14.92
N LEU A 265 -22.06 38.99 14.78
CA LEU A 265 -23.50 38.87 14.53
C LEU A 265 -24.24 37.98 15.55
N GLU A 266 -23.63 37.73 16.71
CA GLU A 266 -24.14 36.84 17.75
C GLU A 266 -24.56 37.59 19.02
N GLN A 267 -23.79 38.61 19.41
CA GLN A 267 -24.00 39.38 20.64
C GLN A 267 -24.42 40.80 20.31
N GLU A 268 -25.22 41.42 21.18
CA GLU A 268 -25.59 42.83 21.04
C GLU A 268 -24.36 43.75 21.11
N TYR A 269 -24.37 44.84 20.35
CA TYR A 269 -23.30 45.82 20.45
C TYR A 269 -23.40 46.56 21.79
N ASN A 270 -22.30 46.56 22.54
CA ASN A 270 -22.24 47.17 23.88
C ASN A 270 -20.90 47.87 24.13
N ALA A 271 -20.15 48.15 23.07
CA ALA A 271 -18.89 48.89 23.14
C ALA A 271 -18.96 50.16 22.26
N VAL A 272 -18.44 51.27 22.80
CA VAL A 272 -18.25 52.55 22.08
C VAL A 272 -16.77 52.84 21.88
N PHE A 273 -16.40 53.26 20.67
CA PHE A 273 -15.03 53.67 20.33
C PHE A 273 -14.82 55.17 20.57
N ILE A 274 -13.97 55.51 21.53
CA ILE A 274 -13.62 56.90 21.85
C ILE A 274 -12.87 57.53 20.67
N GLN A 275 -13.06 58.84 20.45
CA GLN A 275 -12.66 59.63 19.26
C GLN A 275 -13.56 59.53 18.02
N CYS A 276 -14.32 58.45 17.83
CA CYS A 276 -15.26 58.37 16.69
C CYS A 276 -16.73 58.14 17.07
N GLY A 277 -17.02 57.74 18.30
CA GLY A 277 -18.38 57.60 18.82
C GLY A 277 -19.20 56.43 18.25
N HIS A 278 -18.63 55.63 17.33
CA HIS A 278 -19.36 54.51 16.73
C HIS A 278 -19.58 53.36 17.73
N MET A 279 -20.82 52.89 17.79
CA MET A 279 -21.26 51.73 18.58
C MET A 279 -21.74 50.64 17.63
N CYS A 280 -20.84 49.73 17.24
CA CYS A 280 -21.15 48.68 16.27
C CYS A 280 -20.64 47.30 16.67
N CYS A 281 -19.95 47.16 17.81
CA CYS A 281 -19.31 45.91 18.23
C CYS A 281 -19.68 45.55 19.67
N CYS A 282 -19.65 44.26 20.00
CA CYS A 282 -19.63 43.80 21.38
C CYS A 282 -18.23 43.96 21.98
N THR A 283 -18.12 43.97 23.30
CA THR A 283 -16.84 44.12 24.02
C THR A 283 -15.80 43.08 23.60
N THR A 284 -16.22 41.84 23.36
CA THR A 284 -15.33 40.75 22.95
C THR A 284 -14.76 40.95 21.55
N CYS A 285 -15.56 41.46 20.60
CA CYS A 285 -15.06 41.73 19.27
C CYS A 285 -14.20 43.01 19.25
N SER A 286 -14.56 44.00 20.07
CA SER A 286 -13.86 45.29 20.12
C SER A 286 -12.42 45.19 20.61
N SER A 287 -12.08 44.22 21.47
CA SER A 287 -10.72 44.02 21.99
C SER A 287 -9.72 43.52 20.93
N HIS A 288 -10.21 42.98 19.81
CA HIS A 288 -9.39 42.47 18.72
C HIS A 288 -9.23 43.46 17.55
N LEU A 289 -9.74 44.69 17.70
CA LEU A 289 -9.72 45.70 16.65
C LEU A 289 -8.74 46.82 16.96
N THR A 290 -7.97 47.21 15.93
CA THR A 290 -7.12 48.40 15.97
C THR A 290 -7.80 49.64 15.37
N ASN A 291 -8.82 49.43 14.52
CA ASN A 291 -9.50 50.47 13.76
C ASN A 291 -11.02 50.25 13.80
N CYS A 292 -11.77 51.35 13.83
CA CYS A 292 -13.23 51.31 13.79
C CYS A 292 -13.72 50.68 12.46
N PRO A 293 -14.59 49.66 12.48
CA PRO A 293 -15.12 49.05 11.26
C PRO A 293 -15.93 50.00 10.37
N LEU A 294 -16.53 51.05 10.96
CA LEU A 294 -17.37 52.00 10.24
C LEU A 294 -16.56 53.12 9.59
N CYS A 295 -15.71 53.81 10.36
CA CYS A 295 -14.99 54.99 9.87
C CYS A 295 -13.48 54.80 9.68
N ARG A 296 -12.95 53.61 9.99
CA ARG A 296 -11.53 53.22 9.85
C ARG A 296 -10.54 54.03 10.70
N ARG A 297 -11.03 54.96 11.55
CA ARG A 297 -10.21 55.70 12.52
C ARG A 297 -9.60 54.73 13.54
N ARG A 298 -8.34 54.99 13.94
CA ARG A 298 -7.64 54.18 14.94
C ARG A 298 -8.39 54.25 16.28
N ILE A 299 -8.53 53.11 16.94
CA ILE A 299 -9.19 53.00 18.24
C ILE A 299 -8.15 53.28 19.32
N GLU A 300 -8.35 54.34 20.09
CA GLU A 300 -7.48 54.69 21.24
C GLU A 300 -8.00 54.08 22.54
N GLN A 301 -9.33 54.09 22.71
CA GLN A 301 -9.99 53.59 23.91
C GLN A 301 -11.37 53.03 23.56
N VAL A 302 -11.75 51.98 24.28
CA VAL A 302 -13.06 51.33 24.17
C VAL A 302 -13.74 51.38 25.53
N VAL A 303 -15.01 51.78 25.56
CA VAL A 303 -15.82 51.83 26.79
C VAL A 303 -17.04 50.92 26.62
N LYS A 304 -17.32 50.11 27.64
CA LYS A 304 -18.54 49.29 27.69
C LYS A 304 -19.72 50.16 28.10
N VAL A 305 -20.81 50.10 27.31
CA VAL A 305 -22.06 50.80 27.59
C VAL A 305 -23.06 49.81 28.17
N PHE A 306 -23.69 50.18 29.28
CA PHE A 306 -24.80 49.45 29.88
C PHE A 306 -26.09 50.16 29.47
N ARG A 307 -27.00 49.42 28.84
CA ARG A 307 -28.36 49.90 28.53
C ARG A 307 -29.29 49.45 29.67
N HIS A 308 -30.25 50.31 29.99
CA HIS A 308 -31.22 50.09 31.07
C HIS A 308 -32.46 49.34 30.57
#